data_AF-A0A972ATL1-F1
#
_entry.id   AF-A0A972ATL1-F1
#
_cell.length_a   1.000
_cell.length_b   1.000
_cell.length_c   1.000
_cell.angle_alpha   90.00
_cell.angle_beta   90.00
_cell.angle_gamma   90.00
#
_symmetry.space_group_name_H-M   'P 1'
#
loop_
_entity.id
_entity.type
_entity.pdbx_description
1 polymer ?
#
loop_
_entity_poly.entity_id
_entity_poly.type
_entity_poly.pdbx_seq_one_letter_code
_entity_poly.pdbx_strand_id
1 'polypeptide(L)'
;MFSRTITFTGQGPANAVIQIRQGETIIGTTTTDDAGSFTWSWDSGTTEETFVFNFTAKVPDREESTPTSFTIVVDGTGPYLVSALAKADPLFESAPTITVSFNEAIVVNDMNLFTLVPGGFWTVSISGASVFTLTTIHLADDQKTVTLSGNWMSDQLIAGDLLEVIFHPASPLVVADKAGNPCTSPTFVAVPVSS
;
A
#
# COMPACT_ATOMS: atom_id res chain seq x y z
N MET A 1 0.11 -6.52 -15.48
CA MET A 1 -1.16 -5.78 -15.70
C MET A 1 -2.06 -6.10 -14.54
N PHE A 2 -2.64 -5.08 -13.91
CA PHE A 2 -3.67 -5.23 -12.88
C PHE A 2 -4.90 -5.91 -13.48
N SER A 3 -5.41 -6.97 -12.84
CA SER A 3 -6.65 -7.63 -13.25
C SER A 3 -7.84 -7.01 -12.51
N ARG A 4 -8.86 -6.63 -13.26
CA ARG A 4 -10.12 -6.08 -12.73
C ARG A 4 -11.21 -7.12 -12.62
N THR A 5 -10.95 -8.33 -13.11
CA THR A 5 -11.87 -9.45 -13.03
C THR A 5 -11.61 -10.24 -11.76
N ILE A 6 -12.65 -10.34 -10.92
CA ILE A 6 -12.67 -11.13 -9.71
C ILE A 6 -13.62 -12.31 -9.92
N THR A 7 -13.13 -13.51 -9.63
CA THR A 7 -13.92 -14.75 -9.72
C THR A 7 -14.22 -15.26 -8.32
N PHE A 8 -15.50 -15.37 -8.01
CA PHE A 8 -16.03 -15.97 -6.80
C PHE A 8 -16.41 -17.40 -7.09
N THR A 9 -15.89 -18.32 -6.29
CA THR A 9 -16.35 -19.71 -6.23
C THR A 9 -16.95 -19.96 -4.86
N GLY A 10 -18.02 -20.72 -4.80
CA GLY A 10 -18.65 -21.05 -3.53
C GLY A 10 -19.52 -22.29 -3.59
N GLN A 11 -20.12 -22.60 -2.44
CA GLN A 11 -21.01 -23.73 -2.25
C GLN A 11 -22.35 -23.24 -1.70
N GLY A 12 -23.42 -23.88 -2.13
CA GLY A 12 -24.77 -23.67 -1.64
C GLY A 12 -25.62 -24.93 -1.83
N PRO A 13 -26.92 -24.88 -1.53
CA PRO A 13 -27.83 -25.98 -1.87
C PRO A 13 -27.76 -26.29 -3.37
N ALA A 14 -27.87 -27.56 -3.76
CA ALA A 14 -27.88 -27.95 -5.17
C ALA A 14 -29.03 -27.27 -5.93
N ASN A 15 -28.77 -26.86 -7.18
CA ASN A 15 -29.74 -26.23 -8.07
C ASN A 15 -30.44 -24.98 -7.47
N ALA A 16 -29.73 -24.22 -6.64
CA ALA A 16 -30.20 -22.96 -6.07
C ALA A 16 -29.79 -21.77 -6.94
N VAL A 17 -30.62 -20.72 -6.95
CA VAL A 17 -30.26 -19.42 -7.49
C VAL A 17 -29.45 -18.69 -6.43
N ILE A 18 -28.23 -18.29 -6.76
CA ILE A 18 -27.41 -17.40 -5.95
C ILE A 18 -27.65 -15.97 -6.42
N GLN A 19 -28.10 -15.10 -5.51
CA GLN A 19 -28.22 -13.67 -5.75
C GLN A 19 -27.04 -12.94 -5.11
N ILE A 20 -26.42 -12.04 -5.88
CA ILE A 20 -25.31 -11.21 -5.43
C ILE A 20 -25.81 -9.77 -5.39
N ARG A 21 -25.74 -9.16 -4.21
CA ARG A 21 -26.25 -7.81 -3.94
C ARG A 21 -25.16 -6.88 -3.46
N GLN A 22 -25.22 -5.62 -3.90
CA GLN A 22 -24.50 -4.51 -3.30
C GLN A 22 -25.53 -3.59 -2.64
N GLY A 23 -25.50 -3.53 -1.31
CA GLY A 23 -26.65 -3.02 -0.54
C GLY A 23 -27.91 -3.84 -0.85
N GLU A 24 -28.98 -3.18 -1.26
CA GLU A 24 -30.24 -3.83 -1.63
C GLU A 24 -30.32 -4.22 -3.12
N THR A 25 -29.43 -3.68 -3.95
CA THR A 25 -29.44 -3.84 -5.41
C THR A 25 -28.83 -5.17 -5.81
N ILE A 26 -29.54 -5.96 -6.64
CA ILE A 26 -28.97 -7.16 -7.27
C ILE A 26 -28.04 -6.71 -8.40
N ILE A 27 -26.77 -7.06 -8.27
CA ILE A 27 -25.72 -6.75 -9.26
C ILE A 27 -25.35 -7.97 -10.11
N GLY A 28 -25.76 -9.16 -9.67
CA GLY A 28 -25.49 -10.40 -10.37
C GLY A 28 -26.33 -11.55 -9.84
N THR A 29 -26.47 -12.56 -10.68
CA THR A 29 -27.05 -13.85 -10.32
C THR A 29 -26.20 -14.96 -10.92
N THR A 30 -26.16 -16.10 -10.24
CA THR A 30 -25.63 -17.36 -10.78
C THR A 30 -26.44 -18.51 -10.20
N THR A 31 -26.13 -19.75 -10.57
CA THR A 31 -26.76 -20.95 -10.04
C THR A 31 -25.73 -21.91 -9.53
N THR A 32 -26.06 -22.65 -8.48
CA THR A 32 -25.28 -23.82 -8.08
C THR A 32 -25.59 -25.00 -9.00
N ASP A 33 -24.59 -25.84 -9.25
CA ASP A 33 -24.75 -27.11 -9.94
C ASP A 33 -25.41 -28.18 -9.05
N ASP A 34 -25.54 -29.40 -9.59
CA ASP A 34 -26.11 -30.56 -8.87
C ASP A 34 -25.31 -30.94 -7.61
N ALA A 35 -24.03 -30.57 -7.55
CA ALA A 35 -23.17 -30.78 -6.40
C ALA A 35 -23.19 -29.59 -5.42
N GLY A 36 -23.87 -28.49 -5.76
CA GLY A 36 -23.95 -27.28 -4.94
C GLY A 36 -22.90 -26.22 -5.26
N SER A 37 -22.04 -26.42 -6.26
CA SER A 37 -20.95 -25.48 -6.59
C SER A 37 -21.44 -24.36 -7.50
N PHE A 38 -20.98 -23.13 -7.26
CA PHE A 38 -21.20 -22.02 -8.19
C PHE A 38 -19.91 -21.28 -8.52
N THR A 39 -19.92 -20.62 -9.67
CA THR A 39 -18.91 -19.62 -10.05
C THR A 39 -19.63 -18.35 -10.51
N TRP A 40 -19.12 -17.20 -10.10
CA TRP A 40 -19.55 -15.89 -10.59
C TRP A 40 -18.33 -15.02 -10.82
N SER A 41 -18.25 -14.40 -12.00
CA SER A 41 -17.19 -13.44 -12.32
C SER A 41 -17.76 -12.05 -12.42
N TRP A 42 -16.99 -11.09 -11.90
CA TRP A 42 -17.36 -9.69 -11.84
C TRP A 42 -16.17 -8.84 -12.22
N ASP A 43 -16.41 -7.83 -13.07
CA ASP A 43 -15.42 -6.82 -13.39
C ASP A 43 -15.67 -5.60 -12.49
N SER A 44 -14.63 -5.15 -11.80
CA SER A 44 -14.75 -4.03 -10.87
C SER A 44 -15.15 -2.72 -11.53
N GLY A 45 -14.84 -2.52 -12.82
CA GLY A 45 -15.04 -1.25 -13.52
C GLY A 45 -14.20 -0.08 -12.96
N THR A 46 -13.53 -0.27 -11.81
CA THR A 46 -12.65 0.69 -11.12
C THR A 46 -11.27 0.09 -10.88
N THR A 47 -10.29 0.93 -10.54
CA THR A 47 -8.93 0.51 -10.19
C THR A 47 -8.62 0.72 -8.72
N GLU A 48 -9.51 1.42 -8.02
CA GLU A 48 -9.36 1.81 -6.62
C GLU A 48 -10.75 1.96 -6.01
N GLU A 49 -11.24 0.96 -5.28
CA GLU A 49 -12.52 1.03 -4.58
C GLU A 49 -12.72 -0.17 -3.62
N THR A 50 -13.51 0.04 -2.56
CA THR A 50 -13.97 -1.04 -1.69
C THR A 50 -15.43 -1.36 -1.95
N PHE A 51 -15.72 -2.64 -2.18
CA PHE A 51 -17.06 -3.17 -2.41
C PHE A 51 -17.48 -4.10 -1.28
N VAL A 52 -18.75 -4.07 -0.92
CA VAL A 52 -19.35 -5.05 -0.01
C VAL A 52 -20.47 -5.77 -0.75
N PHE A 53 -20.27 -7.06 -0.98
CA PHE A 53 -21.26 -7.92 -1.62
C PHE A 53 -21.91 -8.85 -0.62
N ASN A 54 -23.20 -9.07 -0.82
CA ASN A 54 -24.00 -10.01 -0.05
C ASN A 54 -24.49 -11.12 -0.99
N PHE A 55 -24.16 -12.35 -0.63
CA PHE A 55 -24.59 -13.55 -1.35
C PHE A 55 -25.73 -14.21 -0.59
N THR A 56 -26.81 -14.53 -1.29
CA THR A 56 -27.93 -15.31 -0.78
C THR A 56 -28.25 -16.45 -1.72
N ALA A 57 -28.81 -17.54 -1.18
CA ALA A 57 -29.27 -18.68 -1.96
C ALA A 57 -30.80 -18.79 -1.86
N LYS A 58 -31.44 -18.96 -3.02
CA LYS A 58 -32.87 -19.21 -3.15
C LYS A 58 -33.10 -20.51 -3.90
N VAL A 59 -33.72 -21.46 -3.22
CA VAL A 59 -34.30 -22.68 -3.83
C VAL A 59 -35.79 -22.40 -4.09
N PRO A 60 -36.39 -22.91 -5.18
CA PRO A 60 -37.83 -22.81 -5.39
C PRO A 60 -38.62 -23.27 -4.16
N ASP A 61 -39.69 -22.53 -3.83
CA ASP A 61 -40.61 -22.82 -2.72
C ASP A 61 -39.99 -22.87 -1.31
N ARG A 62 -38.73 -22.43 -1.15
CA ARG A 62 -38.09 -22.26 0.17
C ARG A 62 -37.79 -20.80 0.43
N GLU A 63 -37.70 -20.43 1.71
CA GLU A 63 -37.22 -19.10 2.07
C GLU A 63 -35.79 -18.85 1.56
N GLU A 64 -35.49 -17.58 1.27
CA GLU A 64 -34.13 -17.17 0.91
C GLU A 64 -33.21 -17.32 2.12
N SER A 65 -31.95 -17.71 1.89
CA SER A 65 -30.98 -17.85 2.97
C SER A 65 -30.65 -16.49 3.60
N THR A 66 -30.14 -16.53 4.83
CA THR A 66 -29.47 -15.35 5.40
C THR A 66 -28.31 -14.92 4.50
N PRO A 67 -28.09 -13.60 4.29
CA PRO A 67 -26.97 -13.12 3.49
C PRO A 67 -25.60 -13.47 4.08
N THR A 68 -24.64 -13.79 3.22
CA THR A 68 -23.22 -13.89 3.56
C THR A 68 -22.46 -12.73 2.92
N SER A 69 -21.82 -11.89 3.74
CA SER A 69 -21.14 -10.68 3.28
C SER A 69 -19.66 -10.91 2.96
N PHE A 70 -19.17 -10.30 1.88
CA PHE A 70 -17.76 -10.27 1.49
C PHE A 70 -17.35 -8.82 1.21
N THR A 71 -16.21 -8.41 1.78
CA THR A 71 -15.56 -7.14 1.45
C THR A 71 -14.46 -7.40 0.44
N ILE A 72 -14.48 -6.65 -0.66
CA ILE A 72 -13.49 -6.70 -1.73
C ILE A 72 -12.81 -5.35 -1.77
N VAL A 73 -11.49 -5.35 -1.69
CA VAL A 73 -10.67 -4.15 -1.89
C VAL A 73 -10.01 -4.30 -3.25
N VAL A 74 -10.40 -3.44 -4.19
CA VAL A 74 -9.78 -3.30 -5.50
C VAL A 74 -8.76 -2.19 -5.35
N ASP A 75 -7.48 -2.55 -5.39
CA ASP A 75 -6.37 -1.65 -5.23
C ASP A 75 -5.35 -1.95 -6.33
N GLY A 76 -5.21 -0.99 -7.25
CA GLY A 76 -4.27 -1.05 -8.36
C GLY A 76 -3.17 0.00 -8.29
N THR A 77 -3.07 0.73 -7.17
CA THR A 77 -2.10 1.81 -6.99
C THR A 77 -0.92 1.26 -6.22
N GLY A 78 0.27 1.26 -6.81
CA GLY A 78 1.47 0.86 -6.07
C GLY A 78 2.01 1.95 -5.15
N PRO A 79 2.83 1.61 -4.14
CA PRO A 79 3.35 2.60 -3.22
C PRO A 79 4.23 3.65 -3.90
N TYR A 80 4.15 4.89 -3.43
CA TYR A 80 5.05 5.99 -3.78
C TYR A 80 5.19 6.97 -2.60
N LEU A 81 6.31 7.68 -2.51
CA LEU A 81 6.52 8.73 -1.52
C LEU A 81 5.56 9.90 -1.79
N VAL A 82 4.80 10.28 -0.78
CA VAL A 82 3.80 11.36 -0.88
C VAL A 82 4.19 12.60 -0.07
N SER A 83 4.98 12.42 0.99
CA SER A 83 5.40 13.51 1.86
C SER A 83 6.73 13.21 2.54
N ALA A 84 7.39 14.29 2.95
CA ALA A 84 8.52 14.27 3.86
C ALA A 84 8.38 15.38 4.90
N LEU A 85 9.06 15.20 6.02
CA LEU A 85 9.24 16.19 7.08
C LEU A 85 10.72 16.19 7.46
N ALA A 86 11.30 17.38 7.45
CA ALA A 86 12.65 17.63 7.94
C ALA A 86 12.61 18.90 8.77
N LYS A 87 13.33 18.90 9.90
CA LYS A 87 13.40 20.03 10.81
C LYS A 87 14.85 20.39 11.04
N ALA A 88 15.11 21.69 11.11
CA ALA A 88 16.42 22.19 11.51
C ALA A 88 16.77 21.73 12.92
N ASP A 89 18.02 21.34 13.09
CA ASP A 89 18.55 20.82 14.35
C ASP A 89 19.79 21.60 14.80
N PRO A 90 19.95 21.79 16.12
CA PRO A 90 21.16 22.36 16.68
C PRO A 90 22.32 21.35 16.56
N LEU A 91 23.51 21.88 16.25
CA LEU A 91 24.72 21.08 16.08
C LEU A 91 25.01 20.22 17.32
N PHE A 92 25.25 18.93 17.08
CA PHE A 92 25.76 17.96 18.06
C PHE A 92 24.83 17.64 19.23
N GLU A 93 23.55 18.01 19.17
CA GLU A 93 22.58 17.66 20.23
C GLU A 93 21.88 16.31 19.97
N SER A 94 21.65 15.98 18.69
CA SER A 94 21.04 14.71 18.26
C SER A 94 21.37 14.43 16.79
N ALA A 95 21.20 13.18 16.36
CA ALA A 95 21.27 12.90 14.92
C ALA A 95 20.09 13.59 14.22
N PRO A 96 20.32 14.35 13.13
CA PRO A 96 19.23 14.89 12.33
C PRO A 96 18.38 13.75 11.78
N THR A 97 17.07 13.97 11.70
CA THR A 97 16.13 12.98 11.15
C THR A 97 15.29 13.59 10.03
N ILE A 98 15.01 12.77 9.03
CA ILE A 98 14.06 13.06 7.95
C ILE A 98 13.03 11.95 7.98
N THR A 99 11.77 12.31 8.14
CA THR A 99 10.65 11.36 8.09
C THR A 99 10.00 11.44 6.73
N VAL A 100 9.84 10.33 6.04
CA VAL A 100 9.10 10.25 4.78
C VAL A 100 7.91 9.30 4.91
N SER A 101 6.87 9.53 4.13
CA SER A 101 5.69 8.68 4.12
C SER A 101 5.39 8.22 2.71
N PHE A 102 5.09 6.94 2.56
CA PHE A 102 4.43 6.41 1.38
C PHE A 102 2.95 6.83 1.37
N ASN A 103 2.26 6.75 0.23
CA ASN A 103 0.81 6.98 0.13
C ASN A 103 0.01 5.92 0.93
N GLU A 104 0.56 4.72 1.07
CA GLU A 104 -0.03 3.58 1.78
C GLU A 104 1.03 2.72 2.49
N ALA A 105 0.60 1.64 3.15
CA ALA A 105 1.51 0.71 3.80
C ALA A 105 2.23 -0.20 2.78
N ILE A 106 3.52 -0.42 2.99
CA ILE A 106 4.40 -1.22 2.14
C ILE A 106 4.68 -2.60 2.75
N VAL A 107 4.83 -3.57 1.86
CA VAL A 107 5.36 -4.91 2.13
C VAL A 107 6.74 -5.01 1.48
N VAL A 108 7.73 -5.30 2.31
CA VAL A 108 9.14 -5.36 1.91
C VAL A 108 9.61 -6.81 1.97
N ASN A 109 10.20 -7.33 0.88
CA ASN A 109 10.67 -8.73 0.85
C ASN A 109 11.93 -8.97 1.68
N ASP A 110 12.81 -7.97 1.79
CA ASP A 110 14.07 -8.05 2.53
C ASP A 110 14.34 -6.73 3.24
N MET A 111 14.11 -6.73 4.55
CA MET A 111 14.34 -5.55 5.39
C MET A 111 15.83 -5.18 5.53
N ASN A 112 16.76 -6.12 5.37
CA ASN A 112 18.19 -5.81 5.42
C ASN A 112 18.61 -5.02 4.19
N LEU A 113 18.06 -5.36 3.01
CA LEU A 113 18.27 -4.59 1.78
C LEU A 113 17.58 -3.23 1.82
N PHE A 114 16.34 -3.19 2.32
CA PHE A 114 15.59 -1.93 2.45
C PHE A 114 16.28 -0.92 3.37
N THR A 115 16.90 -1.39 4.44
CA THR A 115 17.62 -0.57 5.44
C THR A 115 19.12 -0.47 5.19
N LEU A 116 19.61 -0.94 4.02
CA LEU A 116 21.02 -0.98 3.71
C LEU A 116 21.62 0.43 3.63
N VAL A 117 22.67 0.66 4.42
CA VAL A 117 23.45 1.89 4.47
C VAL A 117 24.93 1.57 4.70
N PRO A 118 25.88 2.25 4.00
CA PRO A 118 25.66 3.10 2.84
C PRO A 118 25.35 2.29 1.57
N GLY A 119 24.94 2.96 0.49
CA GLY A 119 24.83 2.34 -0.84
C GLY A 119 23.59 1.47 -1.06
N GLY A 120 22.53 1.66 -0.26
CA GLY A 120 21.22 1.04 -0.48
C GLY A 120 20.35 1.81 -1.47
N PHE A 121 19.03 1.65 -1.30
CA PHE A 121 18.01 2.15 -2.23
C PHE A 121 17.48 3.55 -1.89
N TRP A 122 18.06 4.18 -0.87
CA TRP A 122 17.68 5.51 -0.39
C TRP A 122 18.76 6.52 -0.71
N THR A 123 18.35 7.69 -1.18
CA THR A 123 19.24 8.81 -1.47
C THR A 123 18.62 10.09 -0.95
N VAL A 124 19.42 10.90 -0.25
CA VAL A 124 19.02 12.24 0.18
C VAL A 124 19.92 13.23 -0.54
N SER A 125 19.31 14.06 -1.38
CA SER A 125 19.96 15.15 -2.10
C SER A 125 19.61 16.47 -1.41
N ILE A 126 20.59 17.34 -1.25
CA ILE A 126 20.41 18.63 -0.56
C ILE A 126 20.82 19.75 -1.50
N SER A 127 19.98 20.77 -1.58
CA SER A 127 20.30 22.07 -2.17
C SER A 127 20.38 23.10 -1.06
N GLY A 128 21.60 23.46 -0.65
CA GLY A 128 21.83 24.40 0.44
C GLY A 128 23.11 24.11 1.21
N ALA A 129 23.16 24.57 2.46
CA ALA A 129 24.31 24.39 3.36
C ALA A 129 24.14 23.19 4.32
N SER A 130 22.96 22.57 4.35
CA SER A 130 22.67 21.40 5.16
C SER A 130 23.62 20.25 4.78
N VAL A 131 24.00 19.48 5.78
CA VAL A 131 24.83 18.28 5.63
C VAL A 131 24.05 17.11 6.21
N PHE A 132 23.91 16.03 5.43
CA PHE A 132 23.22 14.82 5.87
C PHE A 132 23.86 13.59 5.23
N THR A 133 24.36 12.71 6.09
CA THR A 133 24.98 11.43 5.76
C THR A 133 24.08 10.34 6.34
N LEU A 134 23.32 9.67 5.48
CA LEU A 134 22.38 8.63 5.92
C LEU A 134 23.10 7.49 6.67
N THR A 135 22.80 7.33 7.96
CA THR A 135 23.41 6.31 8.83
C THR A 135 22.46 5.20 9.26
N THR A 136 21.16 5.48 9.34
CA THR A 136 20.14 4.47 9.67
C THR A 136 18.83 4.75 8.95
N ILE A 137 18.09 3.67 8.69
CA ILE A 137 16.76 3.68 8.09
C ILE A 137 15.87 2.83 8.99
N HIS A 138 14.70 3.35 9.36
CA HIS A 138 13.73 2.63 10.17
C HIS A 138 12.34 2.74 9.54
N LEU A 139 11.75 1.61 9.15
CA LEU A 139 10.34 1.51 8.79
C LEU A 139 9.51 1.39 10.07
N ALA A 140 8.56 2.29 10.28
CA ALA A 140 7.67 2.27 11.44
C ALA A 140 6.66 1.12 11.38
N ASP A 141 6.04 0.81 12.52
CA ASP A 141 5.05 -0.28 12.66
C ASP A 141 3.80 -0.07 11.79
N ASP A 142 3.52 1.16 11.37
CA ASP A 142 2.45 1.49 10.42
C ASP A 142 2.77 1.00 8.98
N GLN A 143 4.00 0.53 8.75
CA GLN A 143 4.55 0.11 7.47
C GLN A 143 4.43 1.18 6.38
N LYS A 144 4.28 2.45 6.75
CA LYS A 144 4.03 3.56 5.82
C LYS A 144 5.06 4.68 6.00
N THR A 145 5.53 4.86 7.23
CA THR A 145 6.43 5.92 7.63
C THR A 145 7.85 5.39 7.75
N VAL A 146 8.81 6.08 7.12
CA VAL A 146 10.24 5.75 7.21
C VAL A 146 10.98 6.92 7.84
N THR A 147 11.78 6.63 8.85
CA THR A 147 12.71 7.59 9.45
C THR A 147 14.12 7.32 8.92
N LEU A 148 14.71 8.35 8.34
CA LEU A 148 16.10 8.40 7.90
C LEU A 148 16.88 9.20 8.94
N SER A 149 17.96 8.65 9.50
CA SER A 149 18.79 9.37 10.47
C SER A 149 20.18 9.66 9.91
N GLY A 150 20.69 10.86 10.18
CA GLY A 150 22.04 11.29 9.83
C GLY A 150 23.08 10.90 10.88
N ASN A 151 24.28 11.44 10.75
CA ASN A 151 25.36 11.36 11.72
C ASN A 151 25.32 12.53 12.71
N TRP A 152 25.07 12.23 13.99
CA TRP A 152 25.02 13.23 15.06
C TRP A 152 26.29 14.09 15.24
N MET A 153 27.45 13.62 14.77
CA MET A 153 28.73 14.33 14.92
C MET A 153 29.09 15.26 13.76
N SER A 154 28.43 15.16 12.61
CA SER A 154 28.87 15.89 11.40
C SER A 154 27.74 16.53 10.62
N ASP A 155 26.52 16.11 10.87
CA ASP A 155 25.38 16.50 10.07
C ASP A 155 24.58 17.60 10.76
N GLN A 156 23.92 18.40 9.94
CA GLN A 156 23.04 19.48 10.37
C GLN A 156 22.04 19.78 9.26
N LEU A 157 20.76 19.87 9.61
CA LEU A 157 19.73 20.42 8.74
C LEU A 157 19.54 21.91 9.07
N ILE A 158 19.53 22.74 8.03
CA ILE A 158 19.46 24.19 8.12
C ILE A 158 18.13 24.66 7.52
N ALA A 159 17.36 25.42 8.31
CA ALA A 159 16.05 25.89 7.92
C ALA A 159 16.07 26.64 6.58
N GLY A 160 15.13 26.31 5.70
CA GLY A 160 14.99 26.91 4.37
C GLY A 160 15.74 26.20 3.25
N ASP A 161 16.69 25.32 3.56
CA ASP A 161 17.31 24.46 2.56
C ASP A 161 16.30 23.47 1.99
N LEU A 162 16.44 23.13 0.71
CA LEU A 162 15.59 22.15 0.06
C LEU A 162 16.26 20.79 0.08
N LEU A 163 15.54 19.78 0.57
CA LEU A 163 15.99 18.39 0.50
C LEU A 163 15.03 17.56 -0.34
N GLU A 164 15.62 16.66 -1.12
CA GLU A 164 14.93 15.70 -1.97
C GLU A 164 15.32 14.31 -1.48
N VAL A 165 14.31 13.53 -1.07
CA VAL A 165 14.47 12.12 -0.73
C VAL A 165 14.01 11.30 -1.91
N ILE A 166 14.89 10.44 -2.40
CA ILE A 166 14.64 9.52 -3.51
C ILE A 166 14.72 8.09 -2.96
N PHE A 167 13.69 7.30 -3.24
CA PHE A 167 13.69 5.86 -3.06
C PHE A 167 13.61 5.18 -4.43
N HIS A 168 14.60 4.33 -4.72
CA HIS A 168 14.78 3.69 -6.03
C HIS A 168 14.81 2.17 -5.92
N PRO A 169 13.74 1.52 -5.44
CA PRO A 169 13.73 0.08 -5.23
C PRO A 169 14.05 -0.65 -6.54
N ALA A 170 14.98 -1.60 -6.48
CA ALA A 170 15.39 -2.42 -7.60
C ALA A 170 15.79 -3.82 -7.13
N SER A 171 15.69 -4.80 -8.02
CA SER A 171 16.06 -6.20 -7.73
C SER A 171 17.47 -6.29 -7.13
N PRO A 172 17.67 -7.05 -6.03
CA PRO A 172 16.76 -8.02 -5.45
C PRO A 172 15.75 -7.47 -4.42
N LEU A 173 15.75 -6.16 -4.14
CA LEU A 173 14.73 -5.54 -3.29
C LEU A 173 13.41 -5.43 -4.06
N VAL A 174 12.34 -5.95 -3.46
CA VAL A 174 10.96 -5.83 -3.92
C VAL A 174 10.16 -5.16 -2.81
N VAL A 175 9.58 -4.01 -3.14
CA VAL A 175 8.62 -3.31 -2.30
C VAL A 175 7.31 -3.24 -3.05
N ALA A 176 6.23 -3.65 -2.40
CA ALA A 176 4.88 -3.61 -2.95
C ALA A 176 3.91 -3.16 -1.86
N ASP A 177 2.64 -2.98 -2.18
CA ASP A 177 1.58 -2.89 -1.17
C ASP A 177 1.09 -4.29 -0.74
N LYS A 178 -0.02 -4.35 -0.01
CA LYS A 178 -0.66 -5.61 0.38
C LYS A 178 -1.42 -6.30 -0.77
N ALA A 179 -1.86 -5.56 -1.78
CA ALA A 179 -2.48 -6.09 -2.99
C ALA A 179 -1.44 -6.69 -3.98
N GLY A 180 -0.15 -6.45 -3.73
CA GLY A 180 0.97 -6.88 -4.55
C GLY A 180 1.34 -5.90 -5.66
N ASN A 181 0.82 -4.67 -5.67
CA ASN A 181 1.23 -3.66 -6.66
C ASN A 181 2.65 -3.18 -6.31
N PRO A 182 3.59 -3.20 -7.27
CA PRO A 182 4.96 -2.81 -7.01
C PRO A 182 5.07 -1.31 -6.72
N CYS A 183 5.98 -0.96 -5.82
CA CYS A 183 6.35 0.43 -5.56
C CYS A 183 6.86 1.12 -6.83
N THR A 184 6.42 2.36 -7.04
CA THR A 184 6.89 3.20 -8.14
C THR A 184 8.38 3.48 -7.97
N SER A 185 9.18 3.22 -9.01
CA SER A 185 10.63 3.39 -8.97
C SER A 185 11.15 4.23 -10.15
N PRO A 186 11.93 5.30 -9.92
CA PRO A 186 12.14 5.93 -8.62
C PRO A 186 10.87 6.65 -8.15
N THR A 187 10.72 6.78 -6.84
CA THR A 187 9.77 7.70 -6.23
C THR A 187 10.54 8.72 -5.38
N PHE A 188 10.09 9.96 -5.36
CA PHE A 188 10.79 11.03 -4.67
C PHE A 188 9.83 12.06 -4.08
N VAL A 189 10.29 12.77 -3.07
CA VAL A 189 9.61 13.91 -2.49
C VAL A 189 10.63 14.98 -2.15
N ALA A 190 10.28 16.24 -2.41
CA ALA A 190 11.07 17.39 -2.02
C ALA A 190 10.34 18.19 -0.93
N VAL A 191 11.06 18.57 0.13
CA VAL A 191 10.50 19.37 1.22
C VAL A 191 11.54 20.38 1.70
N PRO A 192 11.17 21.63 2.03
CA PRO A 192 12.07 22.53 2.72
C PRO A 192 12.31 22.07 4.15
N VAL A 193 13.52 22.28 4.67
CA VAL A 193 13.80 22.12 6.11
C VAL A 193 13.00 23.17 6.87
N SER A 194 12.11 22.73 7.77
CA SER A 194 11.35 23.63 8.63
C SER A 194 12.25 24.21 9.73
N SER A 195 11.89 25.40 10.23
CA SER A 195 12.48 25.99 11.44
C SER A 195 12.27 25.15 12.69
#